data_AF-A0A256BNT0-F1
#
_entry.id   AF-A0A256BNT0-F1
#
_cell.length_a   1.000
_cell.length_b   1.000
_cell.length_c   1.000
_cell.angle_alpha   90.00
_cell.angle_beta   90.00
_cell.angle_gamma   90.00
#
_symmetry.space_group_name_H-M   'P 1'
#
loop_
_entity.id
_entity.type
_entity.pdbx_description
1 polymer ?
#
loop_
_entity_poly.entity_id
_entity_poly.type
_entity_poly.pdbx_seq_one_letter_code
_entity_poly.pdbx_strand_id
1 'polypeptide(L)' 'MSAATRTKTQISLNESLAKKLRLLAAEHNVDNSTIASAALEHCFSSHHFLTKLEKQLTNKKEEIDR' A
#
# COMPACT_ATOMS: atom_id res chain seq x y z
N MET A 1 20.83 6.05 -14.67
CA MET A 1 19.48 5.50 -14.45
C MET A 1 19.59 4.39 -13.44
N SER A 2 18.98 4.51 -12.26
CA SER A 2 18.95 3.45 -11.25
C SER A 2 18.03 2.32 -11.76
N ALA A 3 18.49 1.08 -11.76
CA ALA A 3 17.69 -0.05 -12.19
C ALA A 3 16.53 -0.28 -11.20
N ALA A 4 15.30 -0.32 -11.70
CA ALA A 4 14.14 -0.62 -10.86
C ALA A 4 14.21 -2.07 -10.37
N THR A 5 14.45 -2.27 -9.08
CA THR A 5 14.38 -3.59 -8.44
C THR A 5 12.92 -4.01 -8.32
N ARG A 6 12.52 -5.09 -9.01
CA ARG A 6 11.18 -5.66 -8.91
C ARG A 6 11.18 -6.81 -7.92
N THR A 7 10.39 -6.68 -6.85
CA THR A 7 10.16 -7.74 -5.88
C THR A 7 8.84 -8.42 -6.17
N LYS A 8 8.81 -9.76 -6.21
CA LYS A 8 7.55 -10.51 -6.28
C LYS A 8 7.02 -10.67 -4.86
N THR A 9 5.89 -10.01 -4.58
CA THR A 9 5.18 -10.13 -3.30
C THR A 9 3.79 -10.68 -3.54
N GLN A 10 3.42 -11.72 -2.80
CA GLN A 10 2.05 -12.23 -2.78
C GLN A 10 1.28 -11.54 -1.65
N ILE A 11 0.16 -10.90 -1.99
CA ILE A 11 -0.71 -10.23 -1.02
C ILE A 11 -2.11 -10.83 -1.07
N SER A 12 -2.72 -11.04 0.10
CA SER A 12 -4.11 -11.43 0.22
C SER A 12 -4.96 -10.18 0.36
N LEU A 13 -5.88 -9.95 -0.59
CA LEU A 13 -6.83 -8.85 -0.55
C LEU A 13 -8.21 -9.39 -0.19
N ASN A 14 -8.98 -8.63 0.59
CA ASN A 14 -10.41 -8.92 0.72
C ASN A 14 -11.12 -8.70 -0.63
N GLU A 15 -12.25 -9.36 -0.82
CA GLU A 15 -12.95 -9.41 -2.11
C GLU A 15 -13.36 -8.01 -2.61
N SER A 16 -13.83 -7.15 -1.70
CA SER A 16 -14.25 -5.77 -2.04
C SER A 16 -13.09 -4.94 -2.59
N LEU A 17 -11.93 -4.99 -1.94
CA LEU A 17 -10.74 -4.26 -2.37
C LEU A 17 -10.19 -4.84 -3.68
N ALA A 18 -10.17 -6.17 -3.82
CA ALA A 18 -9.77 -6.82 -5.07
C ALA A 18 -10.67 -6.42 -6.25
N LYS A 19 -11.98 -6.29 -6.03
CA LYS A 19 -12.92 -5.83 -7.04
C LYS A 19 -12.65 -4.37 -7.44
N LYS A 20 -12.44 -3.48 -6.47
CA LYS A 20 -12.09 -2.07 -6.73
C LYS A 20 -10.81 -1.94 -7.54
N LEU A 21 -9.76 -2.69 -7.18
CA LEU A 21 -8.50 -2.71 -7.91
C LEU A 21 -8.69 -3.12 -9.37
N ARG A 22 -9.44 -4.21 -9.62
CA ARG A 22 -9.71 -4.70 -10.98
C ARG A 22 -10.51 -3.71 -11.82
N LEU A 23 -11.50 -3.05 -11.23
CA LEU A 23 -12.32 -2.05 -11.92
C LEU A 23 -11.47 -0.84 -12.32
N LEU A 24 -10.65 -0.34 -11.40
CA LEU A 24 -9.77 0.81 -11.67
C LEU A 24 -8.71 0.47 -12.74
N ALA A 25 -8.14 -0.74 -12.66
CA ALA A 25 -7.20 -1.23 -13.66
C ALA A 25 -7.86 -1.32 -15.06
N ALA A 26 -9.09 -1.81 -15.13
CA ALA A 26 -9.86 -1.89 -16.38
C ALA A 26 -10.21 -0.50 -16.95
N GLU A 27 -10.61 0.44 -16.09
CA GLU A 27 -10.94 1.82 -16.48
C GLU A 27 -9.76 2.54 -17.15
N HIS A 28 -8.55 2.30 -16.66
CA HIS A 28 -7.33 2.93 -17.17
C HIS A 28 -6.54 2.07 -18.17
N ASN A 29 -7.06 0.89 -18.56
CA ASN A 29 -6.39 -0.07 -19.44
C ASN A 29 -4.94 -0.42 -19.00
N VAL A 30 -4.76 -0.67 -17.71
CA VAL A 30 -3.49 -1.08 -17.12
C VAL A 30 -3.68 -2.35 -16.27
N ASP A 31 -2.59 -3.00 -15.89
CA ASP A 31 -2.66 -4.17 -15.04
C ASP A 31 -2.75 -3.78 -13.54
N ASN A 32 -3.28 -4.71 -12.73
CA ASN A 32 -3.43 -4.52 -11.30
C ASN A 32 -2.10 -4.19 -10.58
N SER A 33 -0.97 -4.71 -11.07
CA SER A 33 0.33 -4.49 -10.43
C SER A 33 0.85 -3.07 -10.65
N THR A 34 0.56 -2.47 -11.81
CA THR A 34 0.85 -1.06 -12.09
C THR A 34 0.09 -0.14 -11.13
N ILE A 35 -1.22 -0.35 -10.96
CA ILE A 35 -2.03 0.42 -10.00
C ILE A 35 -1.52 0.22 -8.56
N ALA A 36 -1.27 -1.03 -8.16
CA ALA A 36 -0.77 -1.34 -6.83
C ALA A 36 0.61 -0.70 -6.56
N SER A 37 1.50 -0.69 -7.55
CA SER A 37 2.82 -0.07 -7.45
C SER A 37 2.72 1.44 -7.25
N ALA A 38 1.88 2.12 -8.04
CA ALA A 38 1.65 3.55 -7.90
C ALA A 38 1.03 3.90 -6.54
N ALA A 39 0.08 3.09 -6.06
CA ALA A 39 -0.52 3.27 -4.75
C ALA A 39 0.51 3.09 -3.63
N LEU A 40 1.38 2.08 -3.72
CA LEU A 40 2.46 1.86 -2.76
C LEU A 40 3.45 3.02 -2.75
N GLU A 41 3.91 3.48 -3.91
CA GLU A 41 4.82 4.62 -4.02
C GLU A 41 4.22 5.87 -3.37
N HIS A 42 2.93 6.16 -3.64
CA HIS A 42 2.23 7.27 -3.01
C HIS A 42 2.17 7.11 -1.48
N CYS A 43 1.76 5.94 -0.99
CA CYS A 43 1.66 5.67 0.45
C CYS A 43 3.02 5.77 1.16
N PHE A 44 4.08 5.23 0.58
CA PHE A 44 5.43 5.29 1.16
C PHE A 44 6.08 6.67 1.05
N SER A 45 5.63 7.52 0.13
CA SER A 45 6.05 8.93 0.07
C SER A 45 5.40 9.79 1.17
N SER A 46 4.31 9.31 1.78
CA SER A 46 3.56 10.05 2.80
C SER A 46 4.04 9.71 4.21
N HIS A 47 4.73 10.67 4.86
CA HIS A 47 5.19 10.51 6.25
C HIS A 47 4.03 10.20 7.21
N HIS A 48 2.88 10.88 7.05
CA HIS A 48 1.71 10.66 7.88
C HIS A 48 1.19 9.22 7.80
N PHE A 49 1.15 8.66 6.58
CA PHE A 49 0.75 7.27 6.38
C PHE A 49 1.72 6.32 7.09
N LEU A 50 3.02 6.51 6.89
CA LEU A 50 4.06 5.66 7.50
C LEU A 50 4.00 5.68 9.03
N THR A 51 3.88 6.87 9.65
CA THR A 51 3.75 6.98 11.11
C THR A 51 2.49 6.27 11.63
N LYS A 52 1.36 6.41 10.92
CA LYS A 52 0.12 5.72 11.30
C LYS A 52 0.25 4.21 11.17
N LEU A 53 0.88 3.74 10.09
CA LEU A 53 1.14 2.32 9.87
C LEU A 53 2.05 1.75 10.96
N GLU A 54 3.12 2.44 11.30
CA GLU A 54 4.02 2.03 12.39
C GLU A 54 3.27 1.92 13.72
N LYS A 55 2.47 2.93 14.09
CA LYS A 55 1.65 2.89 15.31
C LYS A 55 0.71 1.67 15.36
N GLN A 56 0.10 1.32 14.23
CA GLN A 56 -0.79 0.16 14.12
C GLN A 56 -0.04 -1.18 14.23
N LEU A 57 1.16 -1.27 13.64
CA LEU A 57 1.95 -2.49 13.65
C LEU A 57 2.65 -2.73 14.99
N THR A 58 3.16 -1.68 15.63
CA THR A 58 3.92 -1.82 16.88
C THR A 58 3.03 -1.91 18.11
N ASN A 59 1.71 -1.73 18.00
CA ASN A 59 0.79 -1.69 19.14
C ASN A 59 1.39 -0.85 20.29
N LYS A 60 2.03 0.28 19.97
CA LYS A 60 2.50 1.21 21.01
C LYS A 60 1.22 1.77 21.62
N LYS A 61 0.70 1.07 22.63
CA LYS A 61 -0.08 1.70 23.69
C LYS A 61 0.77 2.89 24.08
N GLU A 62 0.25 4.09 23.84
CA GLU A 62 0.76 5.25 24.54
C GLU A 62 0.77 4.84 26.01
N GLU A 63 1.96 4.65 26.57
CA GLU A 63 2.12 4.78 28.01
C GLU A 63 1.69 6.22 28.26
N ILE A 64 0.45 6.36 28.72
CA ILE A 64 -0.04 7.60 29.31
C ILE A 64 0.89 7.83 30.49
N ASP A 65 1.89 8.68 30.29
CA ASP A 65 2.75 9.14 31.36
C ASP A 65 1.94 10.12 32.20
N ARG A 66 1.37 9.57 33.28
CA ARG A 66 0.81 10.20 34.48
C ARG A 66 -0.47 11.03 34.35
#